data_AF-A0A1Q8E9K3-F1
#
_entry.id   AF-A0A1Q8E9K3-F1
#
_cell.length_a   1.000
_cell.length_b   1.000
_cell.length_c   1.000
_cell.angle_alpha   90.00
_cell.angle_beta   90.00
_cell.angle_gamma   90.00
#
_symmetry.space_group_name_H-M   'P 1'
#
loop_
_entity.id
_entity.type
_entity.pdbx_description
1 polymer ?
#
loop_
_entity_poly.entity_id
_entity_poly.type
_entity_poly.pdbx_seq_one_letter_code
_entity_poly.pdbx_strand_id
1 'polypeptide(L)'
;MNDRSMGKIVKDLPSSETNPRNSEGAFVRLSNNSILFAYSRFVGSEAEDEAPSTICGMLSEDDGESFGDSLLLLDYQSEQAINIMSVSLLDLGEAIGLFYLVRESKAKLNMCLRTSSDDVKTWSNRILCTPGETWSQVEPSIFTSPNSPLSIQKNRNHILYAIWNPIPEYNGREKPDTPYFLVVEPLM
;
A
#
# COMPACT_ATOMS: atom_id res chain seq x y z
N MET A 1 12.39 -23.82 26.08
CA MET A 1 12.03 -23.45 24.70
C MET A 1 12.19 -21.95 24.62
N ASN A 2 13.16 -21.46 23.85
CA ASN A 2 13.36 -20.02 23.70
C ASN A 2 12.20 -19.47 22.88
N ASP A 3 11.42 -18.60 23.51
CA ASP A 3 10.39 -17.81 22.86
C ASP A 3 11.06 -16.91 21.80
N ARG A 4 10.90 -17.26 20.52
CA ARG A 4 11.38 -16.44 19.40
C ARG A 4 10.31 -15.38 19.15
N SER A 5 10.42 -14.22 19.80
CA SER A 5 9.53 -13.09 19.53
C SER A 5 9.69 -12.63 18.07
N MET A 6 8.59 -12.61 17.30
CA MET A 6 8.56 -12.24 15.88
C MET A 6 8.52 -10.71 15.66
N GLY A 7 9.19 -9.90 16.48
CA GLY A 7 9.16 -8.44 16.41
C GLY A 7 8.04 -7.76 17.21
N LYS A 8 7.82 -6.46 16.97
CA LYS A 8 6.91 -5.59 17.72
C LYS A 8 5.95 -4.83 16.79
N ILE A 9 4.70 -4.68 17.19
CA ILE A 9 3.74 -3.82 16.48
C ILE A 9 4.05 -2.37 16.81
N VAL A 10 4.42 -1.57 15.79
CA VAL A 10 4.75 -0.13 15.96
C VAL A 10 3.59 0.80 15.58
N LYS A 11 2.62 0.31 14.79
CA LYS A 11 1.43 1.07 14.37
C LYS A 11 0.29 0.14 13.98
N ASP A 12 -0.89 0.39 14.54
CA ASP A 12 -2.15 -0.23 14.11
C ASP A 12 -2.99 0.76 13.28
N LEU A 13 -3.61 0.25 12.21
CA LEU A 13 -4.55 1.01 11.37
C LEU A 13 -5.94 0.35 11.40
N PRO A 14 -6.68 0.49 12.52
CA PRO A 14 -7.98 -0.15 12.66
C PRO A 14 -8.98 0.41 11.65
N SER A 15 -10.01 -0.39 11.36
CA SER A 15 -11.20 0.12 10.69
C SER A 15 -11.99 1.06 11.62
N SER A 16 -12.82 1.89 11.02
CA SER A 16 -13.77 2.79 11.67
C SER A 16 -15.03 2.91 10.83
N GLU A 17 -16.06 3.57 11.36
CA GLU A 17 -17.31 3.85 10.64
C GLU A 17 -17.10 4.64 9.34
N THR A 18 -15.99 5.38 9.22
CA THR A 18 -15.64 6.23 8.07
C THR A 18 -14.42 5.73 7.28
N ASN A 19 -13.77 4.68 7.76
CA ASN A 19 -12.67 3.97 7.10
C ASN A 19 -12.82 2.47 7.38
N PRO A 20 -13.58 1.74 6.57
CA PRO A 20 -13.94 0.38 6.88
C PRO A 20 -12.81 -0.60 6.56
N ARG A 21 -11.81 -0.19 5.75
CA ARG A 21 -10.71 -1.04 5.29
C ARG A 21 -9.45 -0.22 4.99
N ASN A 22 -8.31 -0.70 5.48
CA ASN A 22 -7.00 -0.33 4.95
C ASN A 22 -6.44 -1.57 4.25
N SER A 23 -5.87 -1.41 3.05
CA SER A 23 -5.39 -2.54 2.26
C SER A 23 -3.91 -2.38 1.89
N GLU A 24 -3.53 -2.76 0.67
CA GLU A 24 -2.15 -2.82 0.20
C GLU A 24 -1.37 -1.55 0.55
N GLY A 25 -0.11 -1.74 0.90
CA GLY A 25 0.82 -0.65 1.15
C GLY A 25 2.25 -1.00 0.79
N ALA A 26 3.05 0.06 0.63
CA ALA A 26 4.42 0.00 0.19
C ALA A 26 5.27 1.02 0.94
N PHE A 27 6.55 0.71 1.08
CA PHE A 27 7.52 1.61 1.69
C PHE A 27 8.48 2.18 0.65
N VAL A 28 8.94 3.40 0.88
CA VAL A 28 10.11 3.97 0.20
C VAL A 28 10.93 4.78 1.19
N ARG A 29 12.24 4.84 0.96
CA ARG A 29 13.14 5.72 1.70
C ARG A 29 13.18 7.08 0.98
N LEU A 30 13.04 8.17 1.73
CA LEU A 30 13.19 9.52 1.19
C LEU A 30 14.66 9.99 1.28
N SER A 31 15.01 11.08 0.59
CA SER A 31 16.39 11.60 0.58
C SER A 31 16.88 12.05 1.97
N ASN A 32 15.97 12.59 2.79
CA ASN A 32 16.21 12.92 4.19
C ASN A 32 16.24 11.67 5.10
N ASN A 33 16.20 10.48 4.49
CA ASN A 33 16.51 9.22 5.13
C ASN A 33 15.36 8.71 6.05
N SER A 34 14.21 9.41 6.04
CA SER A 34 12.93 8.93 6.60
C SER A 34 12.32 7.79 5.77
N ILE A 35 11.39 7.03 6.33
CA ILE A 35 10.52 6.10 5.59
C ILE A 35 9.19 6.80 5.32
N LEU A 36 8.72 6.73 4.08
CA LEU A 36 7.31 6.86 3.77
C LEU A 36 6.69 5.47 3.68
N PHE A 37 5.62 5.24 4.42
CA PHE A 37 4.69 4.14 4.22
C PHE A 37 3.43 4.66 3.52
N ALA A 38 3.16 4.23 2.30
CA ALA A 38 1.93 4.54 1.58
C ALA A 38 0.98 3.34 1.61
N TYR A 39 -0.32 3.60 1.68
CA TYR A 39 -1.34 2.56 1.74
C TYR A 39 -2.67 3.02 1.14
N SER A 40 -3.48 2.04 0.75
CA SER A 40 -4.82 2.26 0.25
C SER A 40 -5.80 2.35 1.43
N ARG A 41 -6.52 3.46 1.54
CA ARG A 41 -7.46 3.76 2.64
C ARG A 41 -8.88 3.88 2.09
N PHE A 42 -9.76 2.97 2.47
CA PHE A 42 -11.16 3.03 2.08
C PHE A 42 -11.88 4.16 2.82
N VAL A 43 -12.86 4.77 2.18
CA VAL A 43 -13.56 5.94 2.70
C VAL A 43 -15.06 5.69 2.69
N GLY A 44 -15.73 6.07 3.77
CA GLY A 44 -17.16 5.83 3.96
C GLY A 44 -17.40 4.56 4.77
N SER A 45 -18.43 3.78 4.41
CA SER A 45 -18.87 2.62 5.19
C SER A 45 -18.72 1.28 4.45
N GLU A 46 -18.29 1.29 3.19
CA GLU A 46 -18.19 0.10 2.34
C GLU A 46 -16.74 -0.41 2.22
N ALA A 47 -16.53 -1.72 2.38
CA ALA A 47 -15.22 -2.37 2.36
C ALA A 47 -14.93 -3.20 1.09
N GLU A 48 -15.85 -3.23 0.13
CA GLU A 48 -15.75 -4.03 -1.09
C GLU A 48 -14.66 -3.51 -2.04
N ASP A 49 -14.21 -4.32 -3.01
CA ASP A 49 -13.16 -3.95 -3.98
C ASP A 49 -13.56 -2.85 -4.98
N GLU A 50 -14.84 -2.50 -5.00
CA GLU A 50 -15.37 -1.37 -5.76
C GLU A 50 -15.77 -0.18 -4.87
N ALA A 51 -15.61 -0.29 -3.55
CA ALA A 51 -15.90 0.81 -2.63
C ALA A 51 -14.86 1.94 -2.78
N PRO A 52 -15.23 3.20 -2.48
CA PRO A 52 -14.30 4.31 -2.57
C PRO A 52 -13.05 4.13 -1.70
N SER A 53 -11.87 4.35 -2.28
CA SER A 53 -10.62 4.42 -1.53
C SER A 53 -9.68 5.45 -2.10
N THR A 54 -8.89 6.03 -1.20
CA THR A 54 -7.89 7.05 -1.44
C THR A 54 -6.50 6.50 -1.10
N ILE A 55 -5.42 7.18 -1.51
CA ILE A 55 -4.05 6.78 -1.12
C ILE A 55 -3.55 7.71 -0.03
N CYS A 56 -3.18 7.11 1.10
CA CYS A 56 -2.63 7.81 2.26
C CYS A 56 -1.17 7.41 2.49
N GLY A 57 -0.46 8.24 3.26
CA GLY A 57 0.92 8.02 3.67
C GLY A 57 1.12 8.24 5.17
N MET A 58 2.16 7.66 5.74
CA MET A 58 2.68 7.97 7.07
C MET A 58 4.21 8.05 7.00
N LEU A 59 4.78 9.03 7.70
CA LEU A 59 6.23 9.20 7.77
C LEU A 59 6.78 8.58 9.06
N SER A 60 7.95 7.98 8.95
CA SER A 60 8.80 7.57 10.07
C SER A 60 10.16 8.24 9.95
N GLU A 61 10.50 9.06 10.95
CA GLU A 61 11.77 9.78 11.05
C GLU A 61 12.83 9.02 11.86
N ASP A 62 12.40 7.98 12.58
CA ASP A 62 13.18 7.15 13.50
C ASP A 62 13.46 5.75 12.93
N ASP A 63 13.64 5.67 11.62
CA ASP A 63 13.98 4.45 10.88
C ASP A 63 12.96 3.31 10.99
N GLY A 64 11.69 3.60 11.27
CA GLY A 64 10.59 2.63 11.34
C GLY A 64 10.19 2.23 12.76
N GLU A 65 10.80 2.85 13.79
CA GLU A 65 10.46 2.64 15.19
C GLU A 65 9.09 3.22 15.55
N SER A 66 8.67 4.32 14.91
CA SER A 66 7.34 4.89 15.00
C SER A 66 6.89 5.52 13.69
N PHE A 67 5.56 5.60 13.50
CA PHE A 67 4.94 6.25 12.34
C PHE A 67 3.98 7.34 12.82
N GLY A 68 4.11 8.53 12.23
CA GLY A 68 3.31 9.69 12.53
C GLY A 68 1.84 9.57 12.10
N ASP A 69 1.19 10.73 11.95
CA ASP A 69 -0.19 10.80 11.48
C ASP A 69 -0.30 10.52 9.97
N SER A 70 -1.49 10.04 9.58
CA SER A 70 -1.81 9.79 8.18
C SER A 70 -1.95 11.10 7.42
N LEU A 71 -1.24 11.21 6.29
CA LEU A 71 -1.39 12.27 5.30
C LEU A 71 -2.08 11.74 4.03
N LEU A 72 -2.83 12.59 3.35
CA LEU A 72 -3.42 12.28 2.05
C LEU A 72 -2.35 12.44 0.96
N LEU A 73 -2.09 11.39 0.18
CA LEU A 73 -1.14 11.44 -0.94
C LEU A 73 -1.86 11.69 -2.27
N LEU A 74 -2.93 10.95 -2.55
CA LEU A 74 -3.78 11.12 -3.73
C LEU A 74 -5.23 10.92 -3.35
N ASP A 75 -6.11 11.77 -3.87
CA ASP A 75 -7.55 11.71 -3.69
C ASP A 75 -8.26 11.07 -4.89
N TYR A 76 -9.13 10.11 -4.62
CA TYR A 76 -9.84 9.35 -5.65
C TYR A 76 -10.80 10.21 -6.48
N GLN A 77 -11.41 11.25 -5.87
CA GLN A 77 -12.32 12.15 -6.58
C GLN A 77 -11.55 13.02 -7.57
N SER A 78 -10.38 13.51 -7.16
CA SER A 78 -9.44 14.25 -8.01
C SER A 78 -8.91 13.40 -9.18
N GLU A 79 -8.87 12.07 -9.02
CA GLU A 79 -8.56 11.11 -10.08
C GLU A 79 -9.77 10.79 -10.99
N GLN A 80 -10.95 11.36 -10.74
CA GLN A 80 -12.20 11.01 -11.43
C GLN A 80 -12.48 9.50 -11.41
N ALA A 81 -12.13 8.87 -10.29
CA ALA A 81 -12.23 7.44 -10.09
C ALA A 81 -13.35 7.11 -9.11
N ILE A 82 -13.81 5.86 -9.14
CA ILE A 82 -14.58 5.25 -8.05
C ILE A 82 -13.62 4.92 -6.91
N ASN A 83 -12.45 4.38 -7.24
CA ASN A 83 -11.48 3.85 -6.29
C ASN A 83 -10.05 3.99 -6.85
N ILE A 84 -9.09 4.34 -5.98
CA ILE A 84 -7.65 4.19 -6.24
C ILE A 84 -7.00 3.32 -5.17
N MET A 85 -6.28 2.28 -5.59
CA MET A 85 -5.80 1.23 -4.68
C MET A 85 -4.56 0.48 -5.19
N SER A 86 -4.15 -0.58 -4.47
CA SER A 86 -3.04 -1.48 -4.81
C SER A 86 -1.72 -0.73 -5.05
N VAL A 87 -1.35 0.07 -4.06
CA VAL A 87 -0.17 0.95 -4.09
C VAL A 87 1.13 0.16 -4.15
N SER A 88 2.07 0.63 -4.98
CA SER A 88 3.48 0.27 -4.94
C SER A 88 4.36 1.50 -5.11
N LEU A 89 5.48 1.53 -4.39
CA LEU A 89 6.47 2.59 -4.47
C LEU A 89 7.80 2.03 -4.95
N LEU A 90 8.50 2.79 -5.78
CA LEU A 90 9.82 2.43 -6.31
C LEU A 90 10.73 3.65 -6.34
N ASP A 91 11.93 3.52 -5.82
CA ASP A 91 13.00 4.50 -6.04
C ASP A 91 13.53 4.35 -7.47
N LEU A 92 13.38 5.39 -8.29
CA LEU A 92 13.82 5.46 -9.68
C LEU A 92 15.19 6.16 -9.82
N GLY A 93 15.87 6.47 -8.71
CA GLY A 93 17.14 7.17 -8.65
C GLY A 93 16.99 8.68 -8.53
N GLU A 94 16.43 9.34 -9.54
CA GLU A 94 16.18 10.81 -9.52
C GLU A 94 14.77 11.18 -9.02
N ALA A 95 13.89 10.19 -8.86
CA ALA A 95 12.51 10.38 -8.46
C ALA A 95 11.96 9.12 -7.76
N ILE A 96 10.85 9.28 -7.05
CA ILE A 96 10.05 8.18 -6.52
C ILE A 96 8.89 7.94 -7.47
N GLY A 97 8.69 6.70 -7.89
CA GLY A 97 7.54 6.24 -8.66
C GLY A 97 6.44 5.70 -7.73
N LEU A 98 5.23 6.23 -7.86
CA LEU A 98 4.00 5.73 -7.26
C LEU A 98 3.16 5.03 -8.33
N PHE A 99 3.12 3.70 -8.24
CA PHE A 99 2.26 2.86 -9.05
C PHE A 99 0.99 2.54 -8.27
N TYR A 100 -0.16 2.63 -8.94
CA TYR A 100 -1.46 2.39 -8.32
C TYR A 100 -2.50 2.06 -9.38
N LEU A 101 -3.59 1.43 -8.95
CA LEU A 101 -4.73 1.16 -9.80
C LEU A 101 -5.76 2.28 -9.71
N VAL A 102 -6.36 2.60 -10.84
CA VAL A 102 -7.45 3.57 -10.98
C VAL A 102 -8.67 2.84 -11.54
N ARG A 103 -9.69 2.70 -10.70
CA ARG A 103 -10.99 2.14 -11.08
C ARG A 103 -11.91 3.28 -11.51
N GLU A 104 -12.19 3.39 -12.80
CA GLU A 104 -13.14 4.38 -13.33
C GLU A 104 -14.57 3.80 -13.41
N SER A 105 -14.70 2.48 -13.53
CA SER A 105 -15.99 1.78 -13.51
C SER A 105 -15.83 0.32 -13.08
N LYS A 106 -16.94 -0.43 -12.99
CA LYS A 106 -16.91 -1.90 -12.76
C LYS A 106 -16.05 -2.64 -13.78
N ALA A 107 -16.05 -2.18 -15.04
CA ALA A 107 -15.34 -2.82 -16.15
C ALA A 107 -13.98 -2.20 -16.47
N LYS A 108 -13.65 -1.01 -15.92
CA LYS A 108 -12.45 -0.25 -16.28
C LYS A 108 -11.56 -0.05 -15.06
N LEU A 109 -10.46 -0.78 -15.04
CA LEU A 109 -9.40 -0.75 -14.04
C LEU A 109 -8.06 -0.63 -14.76
N ASN A 110 -7.32 0.44 -14.46
CA ASN A 110 -6.05 0.73 -15.13
C ASN A 110 -4.93 0.88 -14.12
N MET A 111 -3.72 0.45 -14.48
CA MET A 111 -2.53 0.80 -13.72
C MET A 111 -2.00 2.15 -14.17
N CYS A 112 -1.69 3.02 -13.21
CA CYS A 112 -1.11 4.33 -13.43
C CYS A 112 0.18 4.51 -12.65
N LEU A 113 1.05 5.38 -13.17
CA LEU A 113 2.28 5.86 -12.53
C LEU A 113 2.18 7.36 -12.30
N ARG A 114 2.57 7.82 -11.12
CA ARG A 114 2.98 9.21 -10.85
C ARG A 114 4.41 9.21 -10.36
N THR A 115 5.14 10.29 -10.59
CA THR A 115 6.51 10.47 -10.12
C THR A 115 6.62 11.70 -9.22
N SER A 116 7.51 11.64 -8.24
CA SER A 116 7.87 12.76 -7.38
C SER A 116 9.39 12.91 -7.34
N SER A 117 9.88 14.10 -7.65
CA SER A 117 11.31 14.46 -7.57
C SER A 117 11.64 15.32 -6.34
N ASP A 118 10.68 15.48 -5.42
CA ASP A 118 10.78 16.39 -4.27
C ASP A 118 10.43 15.70 -2.94
N ASP A 119 10.77 14.40 -2.83
CA ASP A 119 10.47 13.55 -1.68
C ASP A 119 8.98 13.53 -1.34
N VAL A 120 8.15 13.18 -2.34
CA VAL A 120 6.69 12.98 -2.24
C VAL A 120 5.87 14.21 -1.82
N LYS A 121 6.45 15.41 -1.89
CA LYS A 121 5.72 16.66 -1.61
C LYS A 121 4.74 16.98 -2.73
N THR A 122 5.14 16.71 -3.97
CA THR A 122 4.28 16.85 -5.15
C THR A 122 4.36 15.62 -6.04
N TRP A 123 3.31 15.41 -6.84
CA TRP A 123 3.22 14.32 -7.79
C TRP A 123 2.98 14.86 -9.20
N SER A 124 3.70 14.31 -10.17
CA SER A 124 3.46 14.56 -11.59
C SER A 124 2.07 14.07 -12.03
N ASN A 125 1.62 14.48 -13.22
CA ASN A 125 0.39 13.95 -13.82
C ASN A 125 0.48 12.42 -13.99
N ARG A 126 -0.66 11.73 -13.86
CA ARG A 126 -0.68 10.27 -14.01
C ARG A 126 -0.34 9.85 -15.44
N ILE A 127 0.47 8.81 -15.56
CA ILE A 127 0.81 8.13 -16.81
C ILE A 127 0.10 6.78 -16.81
N LEU A 128 -0.64 6.46 -17.87
CA LEU A 128 -1.29 5.15 -18.03
C LEU A 128 -0.25 4.09 -18.38
N CYS A 129 -0.10 3.07 -17.52
CA CYS A 129 0.84 1.97 -17.74
C CYS A 129 0.22 0.82 -18.54
N THR A 130 -1.11 0.73 -18.56
CA THR A 130 -1.87 -0.32 -19.26
C THR A 130 -2.79 0.29 -20.33
N PRO A 131 -2.25 0.79 -21.46
CA PRO A 131 -3.07 1.45 -22.49
C PRO A 131 -3.87 0.49 -23.37
N GLY A 132 -3.77 -0.83 -23.16
CA GLY A 132 -4.48 -1.82 -23.98
C GLY A 132 -5.99 -1.82 -23.70
N GLU A 133 -6.80 -1.47 -24.70
CA GLU A 133 -8.28 -1.58 -24.64
C GLU A 133 -8.80 -3.00 -24.89
N THR A 134 -7.90 -3.97 -25.10
CA THR A 134 -8.24 -5.34 -25.44
C THR A 134 -7.52 -6.34 -24.53
N TRP A 135 -8.21 -7.41 -24.18
CA TRP A 135 -7.63 -8.54 -23.49
C TRP A 135 -6.90 -9.41 -24.53
N SER A 136 -5.66 -9.78 -24.25
CA SER A 136 -4.98 -10.80 -25.05
C SER A 136 -5.68 -12.16 -24.90
N GLN A 137 -5.43 -13.08 -25.84
CA GLN A 137 -5.74 -14.48 -25.58
C GLN A 137 -4.94 -14.94 -24.35
N VAL A 138 -5.53 -15.83 -23.53
CA VAL A 138 -4.87 -16.36 -22.33
C VAL A 138 -3.55 -17.01 -22.74
N GLU A 139 -2.45 -16.41 -22.33
CA GLU A 139 -1.10 -16.91 -22.53
C GLU A 139 -0.32 -16.84 -21.21
N PRO A 140 0.59 -17.79 -20.93
CA PRO A 140 1.49 -17.70 -19.79
C PRO A 140 2.29 -16.40 -19.88
N SER A 141 2.04 -15.48 -18.96
CA SER A 141 2.77 -14.22 -18.87
C SER A 141 3.87 -14.32 -17.81
N ILE A 142 5.01 -13.70 -18.09
CA ILE A 142 6.10 -13.47 -17.12
C ILE A 142 5.78 -12.33 -16.14
N PHE A 143 4.58 -11.74 -16.20
CA PHE A 143 4.09 -10.81 -15.19
C PHE A 143 3.52 -11.52 -13.98
N THR A 144 4.19 -11.32 -12.84
CA THR A 144 3.65 -11.55 -11.51
C THR A 144 2.64 -10.45 -11.18
N SER A 145 1.48 -10.81 -10.61
CA SER A 145 0.60 -9.86 -9.91
C SER A 145 1.45 -8.95 -9.01
N PRO A 146 1.10 -7.66 -8.79
CA PRO A 146 1.69 -6.94 -7.67
C PRO A 146 1.51 -7.78 -6.41
N ASN A 147 2.52 -7.81 -5.56
CA ASN A 147 2.51 -8.56 -4.31
C ASN A 147 1.30 -8.10 -3.47
N SER A 148 0.21 -8.85 -3.51
CA SER A 148 -0.83 -8.75 -2.49
C SER A 148 -0.66 -9.95 -1.56
N PRO A 149 -0.53 -9.76 -0.24
CA PRO A 149 -0.19 -8.55 0.47
C PRO A 149 1.09 -8.84 1.26
N LEU A 150 2.25 -8.56 0.70
CA LEU A 150 3.49 -8.60 1.47
C LEU A 150 4.47 -7.62 0.86
N SER A 151 4.58 -6.46 1.48
CA SER A 151 5.67 -5.52 1.22
C SER A 151 6.69 -5.70 2.33
N ILE A 152 7.95 -5.93 1.97
CA ILE A 152 9.05 -6.00 2.93
C ILE A 152 10.02 -4.86 2.61
N GLN A 153 10.41 -4.12 3.65
CA GLN A 153 11.45 -3.11 3.56
C GLN A 153 12.51 -3.36 4.62
N LYS A 154 13.75 -2.98 4.34
CA LYS A 154 14.88 -3.13 5.29
C LYS A 154 15.31 -1.77 5.84
N ASN A 155 15.51 -1.68 7.14
CA ASN A 155 16.03 -0.50 7.82
C ASN A 155 17.58 -0.46 7.78
N ARG A 156 18.18 0.62 8.30
CA ARG A 156 19.65 0.79 8.24
C ARG A 156 20.41 -0.22 9.10
N ASN A 157 19.81 -0.64 10.21
CA ASN A 157 20.32 -1.66 11.12
C ASN A 157 20.03 -3.09 10.66
N HIS A 158 19.61 -3.25 9.40
CA HIS A 158 19.27 -4.54 8.79
C HIS A 158 18.05 -5.26 9.35
N ILE A 159 17.21 -4.55 10.10
CA ILE A 159 15.89 -5.00 10.53
C ILE A 159 14.93 -4.97 9.33
N LEU A 160 14.01 -5.91 9.27
CA LEU A 160 12.96 -5.97 8.25
C LEU A 160 11.66 -5.37 8.79
N TYR A 161 10.91 -4.72 7.91
CA TYR A 161 9.54 -4.30 8.10
C TYR A 161 8.71 -5.07 7.11
N ALA A 162 7.68 -5.75 7.56
CA ALA A 162 6.74 -6.43 6.68
C ALA A 162 5.39 -5.76 6.84
N ILE A 163 4.67 -5.57 5.74
CA ILE A 163 3.24 -5.28 5.77
C ILE A 163 2.58 -6.32 4.94
N TRP A 164 1.72 -7.08 5.60
CA TRP A 164 0.80 -7.97 4.94
C TRP A 164 -0.60 -7.70 5.43
N ASN A 165 -1.55 -7.97 4.55
CA ASN A 165 -2.95 -8.06 4.88
C ASN A 165 -3.17 -9.49 5.34
N PRO A 166 -3.39 -9.77 6.63
CA PRO A 166 -3.82 -11.08 7.05
C PRO A 166 -5.26 -11.26 6.57
N ILE A 167 -5.49 -11.61 5.30
CA ILE A 167 -6.84 -11.90 4.80
C ILE A 167 -7.41 -13.06 5.64
N PRO A 168 -8.49 -12.90 6.44
CA PRO A 168 -9.11 -13.99 7.15
C PRO A 168 -10.56 -14.23 6.68
N GLU A 169 -10.90 -13.89 5.43
CA GLU A 169 -12.28 -14.06 4.93
C GLU A 169 -12.33 -14.80 3.58
N TYR A 170 -12.15 -16.13 3.66
CA TYR A 170 -12.74 -17.03 2.67
C TYR A 170 -14.13 -17.46 3.17
N ASN A 171 -15.09 -17.66 2.25
CA ASN A 171 -16.32 -18.37 2.56
C ASN A 171 -15.99 -19.73 3.20
N GLY A 172 -16.35 -19.93 4.48
CA GLY A 172 -16.24 -21.22 5.17
C GLY A 172 -15.17 -21.38 6.26
N ARG A 173 -14.58 -20.30 6.79
CA ARG A 173 -13.71 -20.38 7.99
C ARG A 173 -14.14 -19.37 9.07
N GLU A 174 -13.86 -19.70 10.33
CA GLU A 174 -14.15 -18.84 11.49
C GLU A 174 -13.24 -17.61 11.53
N LYS A 175 -13.80 -16.48 11.98
CA LYS A 175 -13.12 -15.18 12.11
C LYS A 175 -12.20 -15.19 13.34
N PRO A 176 -10.93 -14.79 13.23
CA PRO A 176 -10.13 -14.48 14.41
C PRO A 176 -10.54 -13.10 14.97
N ASP A 177 -10.59 -12.99 16.30
CA ASP A 177 -11.06 -11.81 17.04
C ASP A 177 -10.13 -10.57 16.95
N THR A 178 -9.09 -10.58 16.11
CA THR A 178 -8.12 -9.47 16.05
C THR A 178 -7.45 -9.36 14.68
N PRO A 179 -7.61 -8.25 13.93
CA PRO A 179 -6.79 -7.98 12.75
C PRO A 179 -5.40 -7.49 13.20
N TYR A 180 -4.34 -8.20 12.81
CA TYR A 180 -2.96 -7.89 13.19
C TYR A 180 -2.27 -7.00 12.13
N PHE A 181 -1.53 -5.99 12.59
CA PHE A 181 -0.45 -5.34 11.85
C PHE A 181 0.87 -5.80 12.48
N LEU A 182 1.90 -6.16 11.72
CA LEU A 182 3.12 -6.75 12.29
C LEU A 182 4.38 -6.19 11.63
N VAL A 183 5.14 -5.42 12.41
CA VAL A 183 6.53 -5.07 12.09
C VAL A 183 7.44 -6.13 12.73
N VAL A 184 8.13 -6.91 11.90
CA VAL A 184 8.93 -8.07 12.34
C VAL A 184 10.42 -7.72 12.32
N GLU A 185 11.00 -7.40 13.47
CA GLU A 185 12.45 -7.44 13.65
C GLU A 185 12.97 -8.87 13.48
N PRO A 186 13.87 -9.17 12.52
CA PRO A 186 14.65 -10.39 12.58
C PRO A 186 15.77 -10.19 13.60
N LEU A 187 15.78 -11.05 14.63
CA LEU A 187 16.98 -11.24 15.45
C LEU A 187 18.11 -11.77 14.55
N MET A 188 19.29 -11.16 14.68
CA MET A 188 20.55 -11.64 14.09
C MET A 188 20.79 -13.13 14.35
#